data_AF-A0A2M7W7S3-F1
#
_entry.id   AF-A0A2M7W7S3-F1
#
_cell.length_a   1.000
_cell.length_b   1.000
_cell.length_c   1.000
_cell.angle_alpha   90.00
_cell.angle_beta   90.00
_cell.angle_gamma   90.00
#
_symmetry.space_group_name_H-M   'P 1'
#
loop_
_entity.id
_entity.type
_entity.pdbx_description
1 polymer ?
#
loop_
_entity_poly.entity_id
_entity_poly.type
_entity_poly.pdbx_seq_one_letter_code
_entity_poly.pdbx_strand_id
1 'polypeptide(L)'
;MKRKLLLLAWLGFFLTRIFILANPPQNYSDVFHDYRRYASMWASGITPYFEHLYEYPPATLPLLYVPEMLNRANIGHYYENYRLQIFLLDILISYFIFRQIIGLTTKPAVKIFALVFYNLAPVIAKDFFYEGIDWIFIGSLSLAIIYSSRRILFWILFWLSTGIKLLTAPLAVVFLKKDWKQMILGFLLVWGLPLLIFRSSLGVMFVYNNERGIKYAAFPGFVVETINYFTHSETRRNEPPDFELRGPVSQAAEKVVSLVFPLSLFLVLLYEWPKPKTYAGSIKISLI
;
A
#
# COMPACT_ATOMS: atom_id res chain seq x y z
N MET A 1 5.68 33.03 5.87
CA MET A 1 6.17 32.00 4.91
C MET A 1 5.43 30.67 5.01
N LYS A 2 5.36 30.01 6.19
CA LYS A 2 4.74 28.67 6.36
C LYS A 2 3.31 28.55 5.80
N ARG A 3 2.42 29.52 6.11
CA ARG A 3 1.02 29.51 5.62
C ARG A 3 0.92 29.61 4.10
N LYS A 4 1.71 30.51 3.47
CA LYS A 4 1.73 30.64 2.00
C LYS A 4 2.22 29.36 1.33
N LEU A 5 3.28 28.76 1.86
CA LEU A 5 3.83 27.50 1.33
C LEU A 5 2.82 26.34 1.46
N LEU A 6 2.09 26.25 2.59
CA LEU A 6 1.04 25.26 2.77
C LEU A 6 -0.11 25.43 1.78
N LEU A 7 -0.55 26.69 1.55
CA LEU A 7 -1.59 26.97 0.56
C LEU A 7 -1.16 26.60 -0.85
N LEU A 8 0.09 26.91 -1.24
CA LEU A 8 0.64 26.52 -2.54
C LEU A 8 0.75 25.00 -2.68
N ALA A 9 1.15 24.29 -1.62
CA ALA A 9 1.20 22.83 -1.61
C ALA A 9 -0.20 22.22 -1.80
N TRP A 10 -1.22 22.77 -1.15
CA TRP A 10 -2.61 22.32 -1.32
C TRP A 10 -3.17 22.66 -2.70
N LEU A 11 -2.85 23.83 -3.24
CA LEU A 11 -3.23 24.17 -4.62
C LEU A 11 -2.62 23.17 -5.60
N GLY A 12 -1.32 22.87 -5.48
CA GLY A 12 -0.65 21.84 -6.27
C GLY A 12 -1.27 20.45 -6.07
N PHE A 13 -1.64 20.10 -4.84
CA PHE A 13 -2.31 18.84 -4.54
C PHE A 13 -3.64 18.73 -5.27
N PHE A 14 -4.54 19.71 -5.14
CA PHE A 14 -5.83 19.63 -5.80
C PHE A 14 -5.70 19.64 -7.33
N LEU A 15 -4.81 20.45 -7.90
CA LEU A 15 -4.57 20.45 -9.34
C LEU A 15 -4.10 19.08 -9.84
N THR A 16 -3.12 18.47 -9.16
CA THR A 16 -2.57 17.17 -9.55
C THR A 16 -3.56 16.03 -9.33
N ARG A 17 -4.30 16.02 -8.23
CA ARG A 17 -5.25 14.93 -7.91
C ARG A 17 -6.54 15.01 -8.70
N ILE A 18 -7.05 16.22 -9.00
CA ILE A 18 -8.17 16.38 -9.92
C ILE A 18 -7.79 15.89 -11.31
N PHE A 19 -6.56 16.18 -11.78
CA PHE A 19 -6.06 15.64 -13.03
C PHE A 19 -6.04 14.10 -13.02
N ILE A 20 -5.53 13.47 -11.95
CA ILE A 20 -5.51 11.99 -11.83
C ILE A 20 -6.95 11.42 -11.84
N LEU A 21 -7.88 12.02 -11.08
CA LEU A 21 -9.29 11.60 -11.06
C LEU A 21 -9.93 11.71 -12.44
N ALA A 22 -9.69 12.82 -13.15
CA ALA A 22 -10.26 13.07 -14.46
C ALA A 22 -9.64 12.21 -15.58
N ASN A 23 -8.48 11.58 -15.34
CA ASN A 23 -7.74 10.81 -16.35
C ASN A 23 -7.41 9.39 -15.85
N PRO A 24 -8.42 8.52 -15.61
CA PRO A 24 -8.20 7.11 -15.28
C PRO A 24 -7.37 6.38 -16.35
N PRO A 25 -6.71 5.26 -16.01
CA PRO A 25 -6.04 4.41 -16.98
C PRO A 25 -7.05 3.84 -17.99
N GLN A 26 -6.61 3.62 -19.23
CA GLN A 26 -7.46 3.06 -20.28
C GLN A 26 -7.50 1.52 -20.28
N ASN A 27 -6.42 0.86 -19.85
CA ASN A 27 -6.19 -0.54 -20.19
C ASN A 27 -6.18 -1.51 -18.99
N TYR A 28 -5.88 -1.04 -17.77
CA TYR A 28 -5.71 -1.92 -16.61
C TYR A 28 -6.02 -1.20 -15.29
N SER A 29 -6.72 -1.88 -14.39
CA SER A 29 -6.96 -1.46 -13.01
C SER A 29 -7.30 -2.67 -12.14
N ASP A 30 -6.58 -2.87 -11.03
CA ASP A 30 -6.89 -3.92 -10.06
C ASP A 30 -8.33 -3.79 -9.53
N VAL A 31 -8.86 -2.56 -9.54
CA VAL A 31 -10.21 -2.24 -9.07
C VAL A 31 -11.28 -2.97 -9.89
N PHE A 32 -11.14 -2.98 -11.21
CA PHE A 32 -12.09 -3.64 -12.12
C PHE A 32 -11.85 -5.14 -12.21
N HIS A 33 -10.59 -5.57 -12.22
CA HIS A 33 -10.25 -6.97 -12.46
C HIS A 33 -10.43 -7.85 -11.23
N ASP A 34 -10.18 -7.32 -10.02
CA ASP A 34 -10.16 -8.12 -8.80
C ASP A 34 -10.99 -7.54 -7.67
N TYR A 35 -10.85 -6.24 -7.37
CA TYR A 35 -11.37 -5.71 -6.10
C TYR A 35 -12.90 -5.73 -6.06
N ARG A 36 -13.55 -5.34 -7.16
CA ARG A 36 -15.02 -5.39 -7.25
C ARG A 36 -15.55 -6.81 -7.10
N ARG A 37 -14.87 -7.79 -7.69
CA ARG A 37 -15.25 -9.21 -7.59
C ARG A 37 -15.22 -9.66 -6.13
N TYR A 38 -14.11 -9.42 -5.43
CA TYR A 38 -13.99 -9.76 -4.01
C TYR A 38 -15.06 -9.05 -3.16
N ALA A 39 -15.24 -7.75 -3.36
CA ALA A 39 -16.25 -6.98 -2.63
C ALA A 39 -17.68 -7.50 -2.85
N SER A 40 -18.02 -7.87 -4.09
CA SER A 40 -19.32 -8.44 -4.43
C SER A 40 -19.54 -9.82 -3.81
N MET A 41 -18.51 -10.66 -3.74
CA MET A 41 -18.57 -11.96 -3.05
C MET A 41 -18.91 -11.78 -1.57
N TRP A 42 -18.23 -10.85 -0.88
CA TRP A 42 -18.48 -10.57 0.54
C TRP A 42 -19.87 -9.96 0.76
N ALA A 43 -20.32 -9.09 -0.14
CA ALA A 43 -21.66 -8.51 -0.08
C ALA A 43 -22.77 -9.56 -0.28
N SER A 44 -22.45 -10.66 -0.96
CA SER A 44 -23.33 -11.83 -1.12
C SER A 44 -23.18 -12.87 -0.01
N GLY A 45 -22.39 -12.59 1.02
CA GLY A 45 -22.23 -13.44 2.21
C GLY A 45 -21.09 -14.46 2.13
N ILE A 46 -20.31 -14.49 1.05
CA ILE A 46 -19.16 -15.40 0.91
C ILE A 46 -18.01 -14.86 1.77
N THR A 47 -17.53 -15.66 2.73
CA THR A 47 -16.56 -15.23 3.72
C THR A 47 -15.10 -15.37 3.23
N PRO A 48 -14.27 -14.31 3.36
CA PRO A 48 -12.87 -14.35 2.94
C PRO A 48 -12.06 -15.30 3.83
N TYR A 49 -11.24 -16.14 3.21
CA TYR A 49 -10.39 -17.17 3.82
C TYR A 49 -11.11 -18.35 4.46
N PHE A 50 -12.43 -18.48 4.27
CA PHE A 50 -13.16 -19.70 4.61
C PHE A 50 -13.82 -20.30 3.37
N GLU A 51 -14.52 -19.46 2.61
CA GLU A 51 -15.25 -19.91 1.41
C GLU A 51 -14.52 -19.54 0.11
N HIS A 52 -13.60 -18.58 0.17
CA HIS A 52 -12.71 -18.27 -0.96
C HIS A 52 -11.36 -17.76 -0.50
N LEU A 53 -10.35 -17.93 -1.36
CA LEU A 53 -9.02 -17.37 -1.14
C LEU A 53 -9.02 -15.88 -1.49
N TYR A 54 -8.33 -15.09 -0.66
CA TYR A 54 -8.19 -13.65 -0.83
C TYR A 54 -6.72 -13.26 -0.65
N GLU A 55 -6.21 -12.39 -1.51
CA GLU A 55 -4.77 -12.14 -1.55
C GLU A 55 -4.25 -11.10 -0.57
N TYR A 56 -5.09 -10.17 -0.14
CA TYR A 56 -4.65 -9.07 0.72
C TYR A 56 -5.08 -9.24 2.16
N PRO A 57 -4.33 -8.74 3.14
CA PRO A 57 -4.69 -8.98 4.54
C PRO A 57 -6.00 -8.31 4.94
N PRO A 58 -6.62 -8.72 6.07
CA PRO A 58 -7.98 -8.33 6.45
C PRO A 58 -8.26 -6.82 6.54
N ALA A 59 -7.25 -5.96 6.76
CA ALA A 59 -7.49 -4.52 6.85
C ALA A 59 -7.83 -3.87 5.50
N THR A 60 -7.65 -4.60 4.39
CA THR A 60 -8.14 -4.20 3.06
C THR A 60 -9.63 -4.40 2.87
N LEU A 61 -10.28 -5.30 3.63
CA LEU A 61 -11.69 -5.64 3.43
C LEU A 61 -12.58 -4.40 3.48
N PRO A 62 -12.49 -3.50 4.49
CA PRO A 62 -13.30 -2.29 4.50
C PRO A 62 -13.00 -1.36 3.32
N LEU A 63 -11.72 -1.27 2.90
CA LEU A 63 -11.31 -0.42 1.77
C LEU A 63 -11.95 -0.87 0.46
N LEU A 64 -12.08 -2.19 0.24
CA LEU A 64 -12.68 -2.70 -0.99
C LEU A 64 -14.21 -2.86 -0.89
N TYR A 65 -14.75 -3.07 0.32
CA TYR A 65 -16.17 -3.34 0.55
C TYR A 65 -17.03 -2.07 0.59
N VAL A 66 -16.57 -0.99 1.21
CA VAL A 66 -17.35 0.26 1.33
C VAL A 66 -17.82 0.80 -0.03
N PRO A 67 -17.00 0.82 -1.10
CA PRO A 67 -17.47 1.24 -2.43
C PRO A 67 -18.60 0.36 -2.99
N GLU A 68 -18.60 -0.95 -2.69
CA GLU A 68 -19.67 -1.87 -3.11
C GLU A 68 -20.95 -1.66 -2.30
N MET A 69 -20.82 -1.37 -1.01
CA MET A 69 -21.97 -1.02 -0.17
C MET A 69 -22.70 0.21 -0.72
N LEU A 70 -21.95 1.26 -1.11
CA LEU A 70 -22.51 2.46 -1.73
C LEU A 70 -23.13 2.16 -3.11
N ASN A 71 -22.43 1.38 -3.94
CA ASN A 71 -22.91 0.95 -5.26
C ASN A 71 -24.25 0.20 -5.15
N ARG A 72 -24.38 -0.74 -4.21
CA ARG A 72 -25.64 -1.49 -3.96
C ARG A 72 -26.75 -0.63 -3.35
N ALA A 73 -26.41 0.44 -2.65
CA ALA A 73 -27.35 1.45 -2.20
C ALA A 73 -27.77 2.43 -3.32
N ASN A 74 -27.35 2.20 -4.58
CA ASN A 74 -27.53 3.09 -5.73
C ASN A 74 -26.90 4.48 -5.54
N ILE A 75 -25.82 4.57 -4.76
CA ILE A 75 -25.04 5.80 -4.57
C ILE A 75 -23.75 5.66 -5.39
N GLY A 76 -23.79 6.18 -6.63
CA GLY A 76 -22.65 6.09 -7.55
C GLY A 76 -22.35 4.66 -8.01
N HIS A 77 -21.20 4.49 -8.65
CA HIS A 77 -20.72 3.22 -9.17
C HIS A 77 -19.45 2.78 -8.42
N TYR A 78 -19.20 1.47 -8.35
CA TYR A 78 -18.10 0.90 -7.54
C TYR A 78 -16.74 1.57 -7.79
N TYR A 79 -16.39 1.77 -9.06
CA TYR A 79 -15.07 2.27 -9.45
C TYR A 79 -14.85 3.73 -9.03
N GLU A 80 -15.83 4.58 -9.31
CA GLU A 80 -15.86 5.99 -8.96
C GLU A 80 -15.87 6.16 -7.43
N ASN A 81 -16.66 5.34 -6.74
CA ASN A 81 -16.70 5.32 -5.28
C ASN A 81 -15.35 4.90 -4.68
N TYR A 82 -14.70 3.89 -5.26
CA TYR A 82 -13.36 3.45 -4.84
C TYR A 82 -12.34 4.58 -5.02
N ARG A 83 -12.25 5.18 -6.21
CA ARG A 83 -11.29 6.27 -6.48
C ARG A 83 -11.56 7.50 -5.61
N LEU A 84 -12.82 7.84 -5.38
CA LEU A 84 -13.19 8.90 -4.45
C LEU A 84 -12.72 8.58 -3.02
N GLN A 85 -12.93 7.36 -2.55
CA GLN A 85 -12.45 6.91 -1.25
C GLN A 85 -10.92 7.04 -1.13
N ILE A 86 -10.16 6.57 -2.13
CA ILE A 86 -8.69 6.70 -2.14
C ILE A 86 -8.27 8.17 -2.16
N PHE A 87 -8.94 9.04 -2.93
CA PHE A 87 -8.70 10.48 -2.93
C PHE A 87 -8.93 11.12 -1.55
N LEU A 88 -10.01 10.76 -0.86
CA LEU A 88 -10.30 11.26 0.49
C LEU A 88 -9.24 10.82 1.50
N LEU A 89 -8.76 9.57 1.39
CA LEU A 89 -7.65 9.09 2.21
C LEU A 89 -6.33 9.79 1.85
N ASP A 90 -6.08 10.08 0.56
CA ASP A 90 -4.90 10.84 0.12
C ASP A 90 -4.91 12.27 0.71
N ILE A 91 -6.06 12.95 0.75
CA ILE A 91 -6.18 14.25 1.43
C ILE A 91 -5.71 14.12 2.89
N LEU A 92 -6.17 13.11 3.62
CA LEU A 92 -5.81 12.92 5.02
C LEU A 92 -4.31 12.66 5.19
N ILE A 93 -3.74 11.76 4.38
CA ILE A 93 -2.31 11.40 4.40
C ILE A 93 -1.47 12.63 4.07
N SER A 94 -1.79 13.31 2.96
CA SER A 94 -1.08 14.49 2.47
C SER A 94 -1.15 15.66 3.45
N TYR A 95 -2.26 15.86 4.17
CA TYR A 95 -2.35 16.86 5.23
C TYR A 95 -1.26 16.69 6.29
N PHE A 96 -1.10 15.47 6.80
CA PHE A 96 -0.12 15.20 7.84
C PHE A 96 1.32 15.27 7.30
N ILE A 97 1.57 14.77 6.08
CA ILE A 97 2.88 14.87 5.42
C ILE A 97 3.27 16.33 5.19
N PHE A 98 2.41 17.13 4.56
CA PHE A 98 2.70 18.54 4.28
C PHE A 98 2.92 19.35 5.57
N ARG A 99 2.09 19.11 6.58
CA ARG A 99 2.25 19.73 7.90
C ARG A 99 3.61 19.39 8.49
N GLN A 100 4.06 18.13 8.39
CA GLN A 100 5.35 17.70 8.90
C GLN A 100 6.50 18.35 8.13
N ILE A 101 6.49 18.33 6.79
CA ILE A 101 7.53 18.92 5.93
C ILE A 101 7.72 20.41 6.24
N ILE A 102 6.63 21.17 6.37
CA ILE A 102 6.68 22.61 6.65
C ILE A 102 7.22 22.87 8.06
N GLY A 103 6.96 21.95 8.99
CA GLY A 103 7.44 21.97 10.38
C GLY A 103 8.93 21.69 10.55
N LEU A 104 9.60 21.03 9.60
CA LEU A 104 11.03 20.69 9.68
C LEU A 104 11.92 21.93 9.89
N THR A 105 13.08 21.78 10.49
CA THR A 105 14.07 22.87 10.67
C THR A 105 15.01 23.05 9.47
N THR A 106 14.75 22.34 8.36
CA THR A 106 15.57 22.34 7.14
C THR A 106 15.44 23.63 6.31
N LYS A 107 16.38 23.84 5.38
CA LYS A 107 16.40 24.98 4.46
C LYS A 107 15.08 25.08 3.66
N PRO A 108 14.55 26.28 3.36
CA PRO A 108 13.29 26.45 2.63
C PRO A 108 13.25 25.73 1.28
N ALA A 109 14.35 25.74 0.53
CA ALA A 109 14.46 25.05 -0.76
C ALA A 109 14.16 23.55 -0.64
N VAL A 110 14.71 22.87 0.37
CA VAL A 110 14.48 21.43 0.61
C VAL A 110 13.00 21.15 0.84
N LYS A 111 12.32 22.01 1.59
CA LYS A 111 10.86 21.88 1.82
C LYS A 111 10.07 22.08 0.54
N ILE A 112 10.45 23.06 -0.27
CA ILE A 112 9.79 23.32 -1.55
C ILE A 112 9.97 22.12 -2.48
N PHE A 113 11.20 21.61 -2.63
CA PHE A 113 11.47 20.41 -3.44
C PHE A 113 10.69 19.19 -2.95
N ALA A 114 10.65 18.95 -1.63
CA ALA A 114 9.85 17.86 -1.07
C ALA A 114 8.36 18.03 -1.39
N LEU A 115 7.78 19.21 -1.20
CA LEU A 115 6.37 19.47 -1.51
C LEU A 115 6.08 19.34 -3.01
N VAL A 116 6.98 19.80 -3.88
CA VAL A 116 6.86 19.63 -5.34
C VAL A 116 6.90 18.14 -5.69
N PHE A 117 7.83 17.38 -5.14
CA PHE A 117 7.95 15.95 -5.37
C PHE A 117 6.68 15.19 -4.96
N TYR A 118 6.15 15.41 -3.74
CA TYR A 118 4.92 14.77 -3.28
C TYR A 118 3.68 15.16 -4.11
N ASN A 119 3.73 16.29 -4.81
CA ASN A 119 2.66 16.71 -5.73
C ASN A 119 2.82 16.10 -7.12
N LEU A 120 4.03 16.08 -7.69
CA LEU A 120 4.27 15.66 -9.07
C LEU A 120 4.48 14.16 -9.25
N ALA A 121 5.08 13.46 -8.29
CA ALA A 121 5.33 12.02 -8.41
C ALA A 121 4.04 11.21 -8.67
N PRO A 122 2.91 11.50 -7.99
CA PRO A 122 1.62 10.86 -8.29
C PRO A 122 1.09 11.11 -9.70
N VAL A 123 1.40 12.26 -10.31
CA VAL A 123 1.00 12.55 -11.70
C VAL A 123 1.73 11.64 -12.66
N ILE A 124 3.02 11.40 -12.42
CA ILE A 124 3.83 10.46 -13.21
C ILE A 124 3.29 9.04 -13.05
N ALA A 125 2.84 8.69 -11.84
CA ALA A 125 2.27 7.39 -11.52
C ALA A 125 0.72 7.32 -11.64
N LYS A 126 0.08 8.25 -12.39
CA LYS A 126 -1.38 8.43 -12.36
C LYS A 126 -2.18 7.16 -12.63
N ASP A 127 -1.66 6.30 -13.51
CA ASP A 127 -2.30 5.07 -13.97
C ASP A 127 -2.22 3.93 -12.94
N PHE A 128 -1.51 4.14 -11.84
CA PHE A 128 -1.40 3.20 -10.73
C PHE A 128 -1.89 3.80 -9.41
N PHE A 129 -1.81 5.13 -9.26
CA PHE A 129 -1.93 5.80 -7.97
C PHE A 129 -3.29 5.58 -7.28
N TYR A 130 -4.40 5.62 -8.05
CA TYR A 130 -5.77 5.38 -7.56
C TYR A 130 -6.36 4.05 -8.03
N GLU A 131 -5.53 3.18 -8.58
CA GLU A 131 -5.95 1.94 -9.24
C GLU A 131 -5.56 0.71 -8.41
N GLY A 132 -4.98 0.93 -7.23
CA GLY A 132 -4.58 -0.08 -6.28
C GLY A 132 -4.64 0.46 -4.85
N ILE A 133 -4.25 -0.37 -3.89
CA ILE A 133 -4.20 -0.04 -2.45
C ILE A 133 -2.81 0.48 -2.00
N ASP A 134 -1.85 0.52 -2.91
CA ASP A 134 -0.44 0.85 -2.65
C ASP A 134 -0.23 2.20 -1.98
N TRP A 135 -0.99 3.21 -2.39
CA TRP A 135 -0.87 4.54 -1.79
C TRP A 135 -1.25 4.55 -0.31
N ILE A 136 -2.33 3.85 0.05
CA ILE A 136 -2.77 3.76 1.45
C ILE A 136 -1.78 2.92 2.27
N PHE A 137 -1.24 1.86 1.66
CA PHE A 137 -0.18 1.04 2.24
C PHE A 137 1.06 1.86 2.61
N ILE A 138 1.65 2.59 1.66
CA ILE A 138 2.88 3.37 1.87
C ILE A 138 2.61 4.64 2.68
N GLY A 139 1.44 5.26 2.49
CA GLY A 139 1.01 6.43 3.26
C GLY A 139 0.88 6.10 4.74
N SER A 140 0.25 4.96 5.08
CA SER A 140 0.14 4.50 6.47
C SER A 140 1.50 4.26 7.11
N LEU A 141 2.44 3.63 6.40
CA LEU A 141 3.80 3.44 6.90
C LEU A 141 4.53 4.78 7.12
N SER A 142 4.38 5.71 6.17
CA SER A 142 4.99 7.04 6.26
C SER A 142 4.47 7.80 7.47
N LEU A 143 3.15 7.76 7.71
CA LEU A 143 2.54 8.34 8.91
C LEU A 143 3.01 7.64 10.18
N ALA A 144 3.18 6.31 10.18
CA ALA A 144 3.74 5.60 11.33
C ALA A 144 5.12 6.18 11.68
N ILE A 145 6.01 6.30 10.70
CA ILE A 145 7.36 6.86 10.90
C ILE A 145 7.30 8.32 11.41
N ILE A 146 6.42 9.14 10.86
CA ILE A 146 6.21 10.53 11.31
C ILE A 146 5.74 10.57 12.78
N TYR A 147 4.80 9.71 13.15
CA TYR A 147 4.19 9.65 14.49
C TYR A 147 4.85 8.64 15.42
N SER A 148 6.08 8.28 15.13
CA SER A 148 6.85 7.28 15.85
C SER A 148 7.08 7.56 17.33
N SER A 149 7.03 8.83 17.75
CA SER A 149 7.04 9.21 19.18
C SER A 149 5.76 8.82 19.93
N ARG A 150 4.64 8.63 19.22
CA ARG A 150 3.33 8.24 19.77
C ARG A 150 3.12 6.73 19.61
N ARG A 151 3.69 5.95 20.53
CA ARG A 151 3.79 4.47 20.44
C ARG A 151 2.53 3.75 19.95
N ILE A 152 1.35 4.03 20.53
CA ILE A 152 0.11 3.35 20.09
C ILE A 152 -0.32 3.76 18.68
N LEU A 153 -0.22 5.05 18.34
CA LEU A 153 -0.54 5.55 17.01
C LEU A 153 0.44 5.00 15.96
N PHE A 154 1.73 4.91 16.30
CA PHE A 154 2.75 4.25 15.48
C PHE A 154 2.30 2.82 15.15
N TRP A 155 1.95 2.00 16.16
CA TRP A 155 1.56 0.61 15.93
C TRP A 155 0.25 0.47 15.17
N ILE A 156 -0.74 1.35 15.39
CA ILE A 156 -1.98 1.38 14.59
C ILE A 156 -1.65 1.63 13.11
N LEU A 157 -0.85 2.66 12.81
CA LEU A 157 -0.50 3.00 11.43
C LEU A 157 0.42 1.96 10.77
N PHE A 158 1.33 1.37 11.55
CA PHE A 158 2.19 0.28 11.11
C PHE A 158 1.34 -0.95 10.76
N TRP A 159 0.45 -1.38 11.66
CA TRP A 159 -0.43 -2.51 11.39
C TRP A 159 -1.45 -2.23 10.30
N LEU A 160 -1.84 -0.96 10.08
CA LEU A 160 -2.66 -0.58 8.93
C LEU A 160 -1.88 -0.79 7.63
N SER A 161 -0.62 -0.35 7.56
CA SER A 161 0.25 -0.66 6.42
C SER A 161 0.38 -2.16 6.19
N THR A 162 0.74 -2.93 7.23
CA THR A 162 0.90 -4.39 7.13
C THR A 162 -0.43 -5.08 6.81
N GLY A 163 -1.54 -4.54 7.30
CA GLY A 163 -2.89 -5.03 7.05
C GLY A 163 -3.41 -4.73 5.65
N ILE A 164 -2.74 -3.83 4.92
CA ILE A 164 -3.01 -3.56 3.51
C ILE A 164 -2.11 -4.43 2.63
N LYS A 165 -0.81 -4.54 2.96
CA LYS A 165 0.13 -5.47 2.32
C LYS A 165 1.11 -6.02 3.36
N LEU A 166 1.30 -7.35 3.38
CA LEU A 166 2.23 -8.03 4.30
C LEU A 166 3.70 -7.61 4.16
N LEU A 167 4.03 -6.86 3.11
CA LEU A 167 5.39 -6.46 2.77
C LEU A 167 6.13 -5.76 3.93
N THR A 168 5.42 -5.03 4.79
CA THR A 168 6.01 -4.32 5.93
C THR A 168 6.10 -5.15 7.20
N ALA A 169 5.49 -6.35 7.26
CA ALA A 169 5.48 -7.18 8.47
C ALA A 169 6.88 -7.45 9.06
N PRO A 170 7.92 -7.76 8.26
CA PRO A 170 9.26 -8.02 8.81
C PRO A 170 9.85 -6.83 9.57
N LEU A 171 9.46 -5.59 9.21
CA LEU A 171 9.94 -4.38 9.88
C LEU A 171 9.43 -4.26 11.32
N ALA A 172 8.39 -4.99 11.71
CA ALA A 172 7.88 -4.98 13.08
C ALA A 172 8.98 -5.31 14.09
N VAL A 173 9.85 -6.26 13.74
CA VAL A 173 10.98 -6.69 14.57
C VAL A 173 11.97 -5.55 14.82
N VAL A 174 12.23 -4.71 13.82
CA VAL A 174 13.13 -3.55 13.93
C VAL A 174 12.61 -2.53 14.95
N PHE A 175 11.30 -2.35 15.03
CA PHE A 175 10.66 -1.43 15.95
C PHE A 175 10.33 -2.05 17.32
N LEU A 176 10.48 -3.37 17.48
CA LEU A 176 10.12 -4.11 18.68
C LEU A 176 11.21 -3.99 19.76
N LYS A 177 11.12 -2.95 20.61
CA LYS A 177 12.12 -2.74 21.68
C LYS A 177 11.64 -2.88 23.12
N LYS A 178 10.33 -3.06 23.33
CA LYS A 178 9.58 -3.24 24.60
C LYS A 178 8.11 -2.83 24.45
N ASP A 179 7.71 -2.32 23.29
CA ASP A 179 6.36 -1.85 22.99
C ASP A 179 5.40 -2.99 22.58
N TRP A 180 5.65 -4.22 23.03
CA TRP A 180 4.89 -5.40 22.60
C TRP A 180 3.40 -5.30 22.96
N LYS A 181 3.07 -4.67 24.11
CA LYS A 181 1.68 -4.43 24.51
C LYS A 181 0.96 -3.50 23.54
N GLN A 182 1.60 -2.40 23.16
CA GLN A 182 1.06 -1.44 22.20
C GLN A 182 1.01 -2.02 20.80
N MET A 183 1.99 -2.86 20.43
CA MET A 183 2.00 -3.61 19.19
C MET A 183 0.79 -4.54 19.11
N ILE A 184 0.55 -5.37 20.14
CA ILE A 184 -0.62 -6.26 20.18
C ILE A 184 -1.92 -5.47 20.15
N LEU A 185 -2.01 -4.40 20.94
CA LEU A 185 -3.22 -3.56 20.94
C LEU A 185 -3.49 -2.93 19.57
N GLY A 186 -2.46 -2.38 18.92
CA GLY A 186 -2.57 -1.84 17.56
C GLY A 186 -2.99 -2.90 16.54
N PHE A 187 -2.43 -4.12 16.66
CA PHE A 187 -2.81 -5.26 15.83
C PHE A 187 -4.30 -5.59 15.99
N LEU A 188 -4.78 -5.74 17.22
CA LEU A 188 -6.18 -6.05 17.51
C LEU A 188 -7.13 -4.97 17.01
N LEU A 189 -6.77 -3.69 17.13
CA LEU A 189 -7.61 -2.58 16.66
C LEU A 189 -7.74 -2.55 15.13
N VAL A 190 -6.66 -2.86 14.41
CA VAL A 190 -6.65 -2.75 12.94
C VAL A 190 -7.10 -4.03 12.27
N TRP A 191 -6.67 -5.19 12.76
CA TRP A 191 -6.92 -6.48 12.15
C TRP A 191 -8.09 -7.21 12.80
N GLY A 192 -8.22 -7.12 14.13
CA GLY A 192 -9.27 -7.82 14.88
C GLY A 192 -10.67 -7.41 14.44
N LEU A 193 -10.88 -6.12 14.16
CA LEU A 193 -12.20 -5.62 13.75
C LEU A 193 -12.64 -6.15 12.37
N PRO A 194 -11.85 -6.02 11.28
CA PRO A 194 -12.18 -6.66 10.01
C PRO A 194 -12.34 -8.18 10.10
N LEU A 195 -11.47 -8.85 10.87
CA LEU A 195 -11.57 -10.30 11.06
C LEU A 195 -12.90 -10.72 11.68
N LEU A 196 -13.37 -9.97 12.68
CA LEU A 196 -14.65 -10.22 13.35
C LEU A 196 -15.84 -9.94 12.41
N ILE A 197 -15.85 -8.77 11.75
CA ILE A 197 -16.96 -8.33 10.90
C ILE A 197 -17.14 -9.27 9.70
N PHE A 198 -16.04 -9.59 9.01
CA PHE A 198 -16.07 -10.40 7.81
C PHE A 198 -15.93 -11.90 8.09
N ARG A 199 -15.88 -12.31 9.36
CA ARG A 199 -15.72 -13.71 9.80
C ARG A 199 -14.57 -14.38 9.06
N SER A 200 -13.40 -13.78 9.13
CA SER A 200 -12.23 -14.11 8.32
C SER A 200 -11.19 -14.91 9.12
N SER A 201 -10.31 -15.66 8.45
CA SER A 201 -9.30 -16.53 9.08
C SER A 201 -7.87 -16.08 8.79
N LEU A 202 -7.17 -15.63 9.85
CA LEU A 202 -5.72 -15.36 9.77
C LEU A 202 -4.91 -16.60 9.43
N GLY A 203 -5.27 -17.75 9.99
CA GLY A 203 -4.52 -19.00 9.77
C GLY A 203 -4.54 -19.39 8.30
N VAL A 204 -5.72 -19.38 7.69
CA VAL A 204 -5.86 -19.70 6.26
C VAL A 204 -5.19 -18.64 5.39
N MET A 205 -5.26 -17.35 5.76
CA MET A 205 -4.52 -16.29 5.06
C MET A 205 -3.00 -16.57 5.05
N PHE A 206 -2.42 -16.92 6.20
CA PHE A 206 -0.98 -17.17 6.28
C PHE A 206 -0.56 -18.44 5.52
N VAL A 207 -1.35 -19.53 5.61
CA VAL A 207 -1.11 -20.75 4.83
C VAL A 207 -1.16 -20.45 3.33
N TYR A 208 -2.22 -19.77 2.88
CA TYR A 208 -2.37 -19.39 1.47
C TYR A 208 -1.21 -18.52 0.97
N ASN A 209 -0.81 -17.49 1.72
CA ASN A 209 0.30 -16.63 1.30
C ASN A 209 1.66 -17.34 1.33
N ASN A 210 1.84 -18.35 2.19
CA ASN A 210 3.03 -19.18 2.20
C ASN A 210 3.08 -20.11 0.98
N GLU A 211 1.95 -20.69 0.58
CA GLU A 211 1.85 -21.57 -0.59
C GLU A 211 1.90 -20.81 -1.93
N ARG A 212 1.36 -19.58 -1.98
CA ARG A 212 1.31 -18.76 -3.20
C ARG A 212 2.70 -18.31 -3.69
N GLY A 213 3.70 -18.28 -2.80
CA GLY A 213 5.06 -17.80 -3.12
C GLY A 213 5.14 -16.29 -3.38
N ILE A 214 6.36 -15.78 -3.61
CA ILE A 214 6.59 -14.37 -3.91
C ILE A 214 6.35 -14.12 -5.40
N LYS A 215 5.41 -13.23 -5.72
CA LYS A 215 5.12 -12.84 -7.11
C LYS A 215 6.12 -11.84 -7.64
N TYR A 216 6.40 -11.92 -8.93
CA TYR A 216 7.25 -10.97 -9.64
C TYR A 216 6.47 -9.73 -10.13
N ALA A 217 5.16 -9.62 -9.88
CA ALA A 217 4.22 -8.62 -10.42
C ALA A 217 4.52 -7.12 -10.12
N ALA A 218 5.58 -6.80 -9.37
CA ALA A 218 6.02 -5.43 -9.11
C ALA A 218 7.16 -5.00 -10.08
N PHE A 219 8.24 -4.40 -9.58
CA PHE A 219 9.43 -4.04 -10.37
C PHE A 219 9.95 -5.15 -11.31
N PRO A 220 9.98 -6.43 -10.91
CA PRO A 220 10.37 -7.50 -11.82
C PRO A 220 9.38 -7.68 -12.98
N GLY A 221 8.09 -7.40 -12.78
CA GLY A 221 7.04 -7.44 -13.80
C GLY A 221 7.29 -6.41 -14.89
N PHE A 222 7.72 -5.20 -14.53
CA PHE A 222 8.16 -4.21 -15.51
C PHE A 222 9.35 -4.70 -16.35
N VAL A 223 10.33 -5.37 -15.72
CA VAL A 223 11.47 -5.96 -16.44
C VAL A 223 11.00 -7.05 -17.40
N VAL A 224 10.13 -7.95 -16.94
CA VAL A 224 9.54 -9.01 -17.76
C VAL A 224 8.73 -8.45 -18.91
N GLU A 225 7.84 -7.48 -18.67
CA GLU A 225 7.04 -6.83 -19.71
C GLU A 225 7.92 -6.10 -20.73
N THR A 226 8.95 -5.41 -20.28
CA THR A 226 9.92 -4.71 -21.15
C THR A 226 10.65 -5.70 -22.04
N ILE A 227 11.17 -6.80 -21.49
CA ILE A 227 11.87 -7.82 -22.28
C ILE A 227 10.88 -8.50 -23.23
N ASN A 228 9.67 -8.80 -22.76
CA ASN A 228 8.64 -9.43 -23.59
C ASN A 228 8.18 -8.55 -24.75
N TYR A 229 8.17 -7.22 -24.58
CA TYR A 229 7.86 -6.28 -25.65
C TYR A 229 8.78 -6.47 -26.88
N PHE A 230 10.06 -6.80 -26.65
CA PHE A 230 11.03 -7.02 -27.73
C PHE A 230 11.15 -8.48 -28.15
N THR A 231 10.97 -9.41 -27.22
CA THR A 231 11.26 -10.83 -27.46
C THR A 231 10.05 -11.67 -27.78
N HIS A 232 8.84 -11.21 -27.41
CA HIS A 232 7.59 -11.98 -27.47
C HIS A 232 7.73 -13.39 -26.88
N SER A 233 8.60 -13.53 -25.87
CA SER A 233 8.97 -14.81 -25.26
C SER A 233 7.98 -15.28 -24.20
N GLU A 234 7.05 -14.42 -23.80
CA GLU A 234 6.08 -14.68 -22.74
C GLU A 234 4.64 -14.72 -23.28
N THR A 235 3.80 -15.53 -22.63
CA THR A 235 2.36 -15.60 -22.90
C THR A 235 1.58 -15.12 -21.67
N ARG A 236 0.56 -14.29 -21.85
CA ARG A 236 -0.28 -13.84 -20.74
C ARG A 236 -1.29 -14.93 -20.40
N ARG A 237 -1.28 -15.40 -19.16
CA ARG A 237 -2.28 -16.35 -18.66
C ARG A 237 -3.58 -15.58 -18.41
N ASN A 238 -4.61 -15.85 -19.21
CA ASN A 238 -5.93 -15.25 -19.03
C ASN A 238 -6.80 -16.03 -18.02
N GLU A 239 -6.23 -16.39 -16.87
CA GLU A 239 -6.95 -17.08 -15.80
C GLU A 239 -6.85 -16.25 -14.52
N PRO A 240 -7.98 -15.87 -13.92
CA PRO A 240 -7.98 -15.22 -12.62
C PRO A 240 -7.32 -16.11 -11.54
N PRO A 241 -6.80 -15.55 -10.44
CA PRO A 241 -6.85 -14.12 -10.08
C PRO A 241 -5.77 -13.27 -10.74
N ASP A 242 -4.81 -13.85 -11.47
CA ASP A 242 -3.64 -13.10 -11.91
C ASP A 242 -3.38 -13.30 -13.40
N PHE A 243 -3.41 -12.20 -14.14
CA PHE A 243 -3.12 -12.13 -15.57
C PHE A 243 -1.62 -12.06 -15.84
N GLU A 244 -0.85 -12.94 -15.20
CA GLU A 244 0.62 -12.94 -15.23
C GLU A 244 1.18 -13.34 -16.60
N LEU A 245 2.35 -12.82 -16.93
CA LEU A 245 3.14 -13.35 -18.04
C LEU A 245 3.78 -14.69 -17.63
N ARG A 246 3.86 -15.62 -18.58
CA ARG A 246 4.47 -16.94 -18.39
C ARG A 246 5.40 -17.27 -19.53
N GLY A 247 6.60 -17.67 -19.17
CA GLY A 247 7.70 -17.87 -20.10
C GLY A 247 9.05 -17.83 -19.37
N PRO A 248 10.15 -17.96 -20.13
CA PRO A 248 11.49 -18.14 -19.58
C PRO A 248 11.98 -16.91 -18.80
N VAL A 249 11.59 -15.69 -19.19
CA VAL A 249 11.97 -14.45 -18.50
C VAL A 249 11.21 -14.31 -17.20
N SER A 250 9.90 -14.61 -17.19
CA SER A 250 9.09 -14.61 -15.96
C SER A 250 9.64 -15.60 -14.92
N GLN A 251 9.98 -16.81 -15.36
CA GLN A 251 10.55 -17.84 -14.47
C GLN A 251 11.92 -17.43 -13.92
N ALA A 252 12.77 -16.81 -14.74
CA ALA A 252 14.06 -16.30 -14.29
C ALA A 252 13.89 -15.16 -13.28
N ALA A 253 12.98 -14.21 -13.56
CA ALA A 253 12.67 -13.10 -12.68
C ALA A 253 12.14 -13.59 -11.32
N GLU A 254 11.22 -14.56 -11.32
CA GLU A 254 10.67 -15.16 -10.10
C GLU A 254 11.77 -15.83 -9.25
N LYS A 255 12.69 -16.58 -9.86
CA LYS A 255 13.84 -17.18 -9.17
C LYS A 255 14.79 -16.13 -8.58
N VAL A 256 15.07 -15.05 -9.30
CA VAL A 256 15.91 -13.97 -8.79
C VAL A 256 15.24 -13.28 -7.61
N VAL A 257 13.95 -12.96 -7.74
CA VAL A 257 13.19 -12.23 -6.72
C VAL A 257 13.02 -13.06 -5.46
N SER A 258 12.69 -14.34 -5.58
CA SER A 258 12.55 -15.25 -4.45
C SER A 258 13.84 -15.41 -3.63
N LEU A 259 15.01 -15.13 -4.21
CA LEU A 259 16.29 -15.10 -3.49
C LEU A 259 16.65 -13.69 -2.98
N VAL A 260 16.62 -12.70 -3.87
CA VAL A 260 17.09 -11.33 -3.60
C VAL A 260 16.20 -10.65 -2.55
N PHE A 261 14.88 -10.87 -2.60
CA PHE A 261 13.96 -10.21 -1.68
C PHE A 261 14.16 -10.66 -0.22
N PRO A 262 14.16 -11.97 0.12
CA PRO A 262 14.47 -12.42 1.47
C PRO A 262 15.88 -12.02 1.94
N LEU A 263 16.88 -12.10 1.05
CA LEU A 263 18.26 -11.73 1.39
C LEU A 263 18.36 -10.23 1.72
N SER A 264 17.70 -9.38 0.94
CA SER A 264 17.67 -7.93 1.18
C SER A 264 17.00 -7.60 2.52
N LEU A 265 15.87 -8.25 2.82
CA LEU A 265 15.21 -8.15 4.12
C LEU A 265 16.15 -8.58 5.25
N PHE A 266 16.79 -9.73 5.12
CA PHE A 266 17.72 -10.25 6.12
C PHE A 266 18.90 -9.29 6.37
N LEU A 267 19.49 -8.75 5.32
CA LEU A 267 20.58 -7.77 5.42
C LEU A 267 20.13 -6.48 6.12
N VAL A 268 18.93 -5.97 5.82
CA VAL A 268 18.35 -4.81 6.50
C VAL A 268 18.13 -5.10 7.99
N LEU A 269 17.56 -6.27 8.31
CA LEU A 269 17.36 -6.71 9.69
C LEU A 269 18.69 -6.82 10.44
N LEU A 270 19.71 -7.46 9.84
CA LEU A 270 21.05 -7.57 10.43
C LEU A 270 21.71 -6.22 10.65
N TYR A 271 21.57 -5.28 9.71
CA TYR A 271 22.16 -3.95 9.83
C TYR A 271 21.52 -3.12 10.94
N GLU A 272 20.20 -3.21 11.09
CA GLU A 272 19.44 -2.47 12.11
C GLU A 272 19.42 -3.16 13.48
N TRP A 273 19.65 -4.48 13.56
CA TRP A 273 19.66 -5.26 14.81
C TRP A 273 20.61 -4.72 15.90
N PRO A 274 21.91 -4.44 15.62
CA PRO A 274 22.84 -3.92 16.63
C PRO A 274 22.67 -2.42 16.87
N LYS A 275 21.93 -1.73 16.00
CA LYS A 275 21.62 -0.30 16.13
C LYS A 275 20.13 -0.18 16.40
N PRO A 276 19.64 -0.53 17.60
CA PRO A 276 18.29 -0.18 17.99
C PRO A 276 18.20 1.35 17.93
N LYS A 277 17.83 1.92 16.79
CA LYS A 277 17.70 3.37 16.60
C LYS A 277 16.49 3.82 17.41
N THR A 278 16.66 4.88 18.18
CA THR A 278 15.50 5.71 18.53
C THR A 278 14.82 6.09 17.21
N TYR A 279 13.49 6.20 17.21
CA TYR A 279 12.71 6.50 16.00
C TYR A 279 13.22 7.72 15.17
N ALA A 280 14.08 8.56 15.74
CA ALA A 280 14.83 9.64 15.09
C ALA A 280 15.85 9.19 14.01
N GLY A 281 16.42 7.98 14.10
CA GLY A 281 17.43 7.50 13.16
C GLY A 281 16.84 6.93 11.86
N SER A 282 15.63 6.36 11.91
CA SER A 282 14.89 5.90 10.74
C SER A 282 14.41 7.07 9.88
N ILE A 283 14.00 8.18 10.53
CA ILE A 283 13.64 9.45 9.85
C ILE A 283 14.81 10.03 9.05
N LYS A 284 16.06 9.87 9.50
CA LYS A 284 17.25 10.37 8.76
C LYS A 284 17.54 9.59 7.48
N ILE A 285 17.19 8.30 7.40
CA ILE A 285 17.42 7.49 6.20
C ILE A 285 16.26 7.61 5.21
N SER A 286 15.02 7.78 5.70
CA SER A 286 13.86 7.97 4.83
C SER A 286 13.69 9.40 4.29
N LEU A 287 14.54 10.35 4.69
CA LEU A 287 14.53 11.75 4.25
C LEU A 287 15.80 12.17 3.49
N ILE A 288 16.68 11.21 3.19
CA ILE A 288 17.81 11.33 2.25
C ILE A 288 17.44 10.51 1.02
#